data_AF-B4U748-F1
#
_entry.id   AF-B4U748-F1
#
_cell.length_a   1.000
_cell.length_b   1.000
_cell.length_c   1.000
_cell.angle_alpha   90.00
_cell.angle_beta   90.00
_cell.angle_gamma   90.00
#
_symmetry.space_group_name_H-M   'P 1'
#
loop_
_entity.id
_entity.type
_entity.pdbx_description
1 polymer ?
#
loop_
_entity_poly.entity_id
_entity_poly.type
_entity_poly.pdbx_seq_one_letter_code
_entity_poly.pdbx_strand_id
1 'polypeptide(L)'
;MGFRGAWNKRNRLIEDLDTFLKLYKKAQKAYKKVRKVEFSNNDELIENAKKRYQEIWDEFRAFVNKKAWVDPKLWATIRKMNQTGDRKVVKTYSRDSQVISDFVNHTIAVHNGKTFVPIYITPEMVGHKLGEFAPTRTFRSHPEKSAKVVKKK
;
A
#
# COMPACT_ATOMS: atom_id res chain seq x y z
N MET A 1 19.35 11.31 -7.64
CA MET A 1 18.21 10.79 -8.44
C MET A 1 17.02 10.55 -7.52
N GLY A 2 15.99 11.37 -7.65
CA GLY A 2 14.85 11.42 -6.72
C GLY A 2 13.76 10.38 -7.01
N PHE A 3 13.17 9.88 -5.93
CA PHE A 3 11.91 9.14 -5.79
C PHE A 3 11.02 9.10 -7.05
N ARG A 4 10.98 7.97 -7.75
CA ARG A 4 9.87 7.62 -8.64
C ARG A 4 9.32 6.24 -8.32
N GLY A 5 8.97 6.01 -7.06
CA GLY A 5 7.76 5.24 -6.82
C GLY A 5 6.64 6.06 -7.41
N ALA A 6 6.02 5.57 -8.47
CA ALA A 6 4.87 6.26 -9.03
C ALA A 6 3.68 5.96 -8.13
N TRP A 7 3.04 7.02 -7.66
CA TRP A 7 1.83 6.94 -6.87
C TRP A 7 0.67 7.24 -7.81
N ASN A 8 -0.41 6.47 -7.73
CA ASN A 8 -1.65 6.90 -8.36
C ASN A 8 -2.29 8.04 -7.54
N LYS A 9 -3.36 8.63 -8.09
CA LYS A 9 -4.18 9.66 -7.41
C LYS A 9 -4.76 9.21 -6.05
N ARG A 10 -4.69 7.92 -5.70
CA ARG A 10 -5.15 7.36 -4.43
C ARG A 10 -3.97 6.92 -3.54
N ASN A 11 -2.77 7.42 -3.82
CA ASN A 11 -1.52 7.16 -3.10
C ASN A 11 -1.13 5.68 -2.98
N ARG A 12 -1.67 4.77 -3.81
CA ARG A 12 -1.26 3.35 -3.76
C ARG A 12 0.01 3.11 -4.55
N LEU A 13 0.81 2.13 -4.10
CA LEU A 13 2.08 1.78 -4.69
C LEU A 13 1.87 1.23 -6.11
N ILE A 14 2.74 1.64 -7.04
CA ILE A 14 2.80 1.10 -8.39
C ILE A 14 4.22 0.59 -8.62
N GLU A 15 4.39 -0.72 -8.60
CA GLU A 15 5.66 -1.36 -8.95
C GLU A 15 5.92 -1.28 -10.46
N ASP A 16 4.89 -1.59 -11.27
CA ASP A 16 4.97 -1.54 -12.72
C ASP A 16 4.31 -0.26 -13.25
N LEU A 17 5.15 0.79 -13.33
CA LEU A 17 4.74 2.08 -13.85
C LEU A 17 4.35 2.02 -15.33
N ASP A 18 4.97 1.15 -16.13
CA ASP A 18 4.70 1.09 -17.57
C ASP A 18 3.29 0.55 -17.83
N THR A 19 2.94 -0.57 -17.19
CA THR A 19 1.59 -1.12 -17.27
C THR A 19 0.56 -0.13 -16.75
N PHE A 20 0.84 0.54 -15.62
CA PHE A 20 -0.04 1.59 -15.10
C PHE A 20 -0.27 2.72 -16.12
N LEU A 21 0.80 3.25 -16.72
CA LEU A 21 0.71 4.34 -17.69
C LEU A 21 -0.01 3.90 -18.96
N LYS A 22 0.21 2.66 -19.42
CA LYS A 22 -0.46 2.08 -20.58
C LYS A 22 -1.97 1.98 -20.37
N LEU A 23 -2.39 1.44 -19.21
CA LEU A 23 -3.80 1.34 -18.83
C LEU A 23 -4.43 2.73 -18.66
N TYR A 24 -3.74 3.65 -18.00
CA TYR A 24 -4.21 5.03 -17.83
C TYR A 24 -4.39 5.74 -19.18
N LYS A 25 -3.43 5.62 -20.10
CA LYS A 25 -3.53 6.17 -21.46
C LYS A 25 -4.69 5.54 -22.24
N LYS A 26 -4.92 4.23 -22.12
CA LYS A 26 -6.10 3.56 -22.72
C LYS A 26 -7.40 4.15 -22.17
N ALA A 27 -7.54 4.28 -20.85
CA ALA A 27 -8.71 4.84 -20.20
C ALA A 27 -8.97 6.29 -20.64
N GLN A 28 -7.91 7.11 -20.72
CA GLN A 28 -8.03 8.48 -21.21
C GLN A 28 -8.46 8.55 -22.68
N LYS A 29 -7.92 7.69 -23.55
CA LYS A 29 -8.33 7.62 -24.97
C LYS A 29 -9.81 7.21 -25.09
N ALA A 30 -10.25 6.24 -24.30
CA ALA A 30 -11.64 5.79 -24.28
C ALA A 30 -12.59 6.89 -23.78
N TYR A 31 -12.24 7.57 -22.68
CA TYR A 31 -12.99 8.71 -22.16
C TYR A 31 -13.12 9.84 -23.20
N LYS A 32 -12.02 10.17 -23.90
CA LYS A 32 -12.05 11.16 -24.99
C LYS A 32 -12.99 10.74 -26.13
N LYS A 33 -13.11 9.43 -26.41
CA LYS A 33 -14.04 8.92 -27.42
C LYS A 33 -15.50 9.08 -26.95
N VAL A 34 -15.80 8.70 -25.71
CA VAL A 34 -17.14 8.90 -25.11
C VAL A 34 -17.54 10.37 -25.21
N ARG A 35 -16.69 11.29 -24.76
CA ARG A 35 -16.98 12.73 -24.78
C ARG A 35 -17.20 13.31 -26.19
N LYS A 36 -16.60 12.72 -27.23
CA LYS A 36 -16.83 13.13 -28.63
C LYS A 36 -18.18 12.63 -29.16
N VAL A 37 -18.60 11.44 -28.74
CA VAL A 37 -19.83 10.77 -29.20
C VAL A 37 -21.04 11.19 -28.38
N GLU A 38 -20.85 11.64 -27.14
CA GLU A 38 -21.91 12.05 -26.21
C GLU A 38 -22.85 13.14 -26.76
N PHE A 39 -22.37 14.01 -27.66
CA PHE A 39 -23.18 15.04 -28.32
C PHE A 39 -23.77 14.60 -29.67
N SER A 40 -23.59 13.34 -30.05
CA SER A 40 -24.20 12.77 -31.24
C SER A 40 -25.60 12.25 -30.90
N ASN A 41 -26.62 12.47 -31.76
CA ASN A 41 -27.98 11.94 -31.59
C ASN A 41 -28.09 10.41 -31.78
N ASN A 42 -27.01 9.67 -31.55
CA ASN A 42 -26.95 8.21 -31.72
C ASN A 42 -26.66 7.55 -30.37
N ASP A 43 -27.74 7.19 -29.67
CA ASP A 43 -27.69 6.59 -28.33
C ASP A 43 -26.92 5.27 -28.30
N GLU A 44 -27.02 4.45 -29.35
CA GLU A 44 -26.32 3.17 -29.43
C GLU A 44 -24.79 3.35 -29.49
N LEU A 45 -24.31 4.34 -30.24
CA LEU A 45 -22.89 4.68 -30.28
C LEU A 45 -22.39 5.20 -28.93
N ILE A 46 -23.21 5.98 -28.22
CA ILE A 46 -22.89 6.47 -26.88
C ILE A 46 -22.77 5.30 -25.91
N GLU A 47 -23.73 4.38 -25.93
CA GLU A 47 -23.76 3.22 -25.02
C GLU A 47 -22.58 2.28 -25.26
N ASN A 48 -22.30 1.95 -26.51
CA ASN A 48 -21.13 1.14 -26.87
C ASN A 48 -19.80 1.80 -26.47
N ALA A 49 -19.70 3.13 -26.59
CA ALA A 49 -18.52 3.86 -26.14
C ALA A 49 -18.39 3.85 -24.61
N LYS A 50 -19.49 4.02 -23.87
CA LYS A 50 -19.54 3.95 -22.41
C LYS A 50 -19.17 2.56 -21.91
N LYS A 51 -19.73 1.50 -22.48
CA LYS A 51 -19.41 0.10 -22.16
C LYS A 51 -17.90 -0.18 -22.32
N ARG A 52 -17.33 0.20 -23.46
CA ARG A 52 -15.87 0.06 -23.68
C ARG A 52 -15.03 0.85 -22.67
N TYR A 53 -15.47 2.04 -22.28
CA TYR A 53 -14.79 2.82 -21.25
C TYR A 53 -14.86 2.13 -19.88
N GLN A 54 -16.03 1.61 -19.49
CA GLN A 54 -16.22 0.87 -18.25
C GLN A 54 -15.31 -0.36 -18.19
N GLU A 55 -15.26 -1.18 -19.25
CA GLU A 55 -14.37 -2.34 -19.34
C GLU A 55 -12.88 -1.97 -19.10
N ILE A 56 -12.40 -0.94 -19.79
CA ILE A 56 -11.02 -0.44 -19.65
C ILE A 56 -10.78 0.13 -18.23
N TRP A 57 -11.79 0.80 -17.69
CA TRP A 57 -11.70 1.42 -16.38
C TRP A 57 -11.72 0.38 -15.25
N ASP A 58 -12.44 -0.72 -15.43
CA ASP A 58 -12.46 -1.84 -14.50
C ASP A 58 -11.16 -2.64 -14.56
N GLU A 59 -10.57 -2.84 -15.75
CA GLU A 59 -9.20 -3.37 -15.91
C GLU A 59 -8.20 -2.50 -15.12
N PHE A 60 -8.28 -1.17 -15.29
CA PHE A 60 -7.43 -0.21 -14.58
C PHE A 60 -7.67 -0.22 -13.05
N ARG A 61 -8.94 -0.25 -12.61
CA ARG A 61 -9.30 -0.32 -11.19
C ARG A 61 -8.81 -1.61 -10.57
N ALA A 62 -8.96 -2.75 -11.25
CA ALA A 62 -8.48 -4.04 -10.78
C ALA A 62 -6.96 -4.00 -10.57
N PHE A 63 -6.20 -3.41 -11.51
CA PHE A 63 -4.76 -3.24 -11.36
C PHE A 63 -4.39 -2.38 -10.14
N VAL A 64 -5.02 -1.20 -10.01
CA VAL A 64 -4.74 -0.26 -8.92
C VAL A 64 -5.20 -0.78 -7.55
N ASN A 65 -6.33 -1.49 -7.50
CA ASN A 65 -6.90 -2.00 -6.26
C ASN A 65 -6.12 -3.17 -5.66
N LYS A 66 -5.44 -3.95 -6.51
CA LYS A 66 -4.59 -5.06 -6.07
C LYS A 66 -3.30 -4.62 -5.37
N LYS A 67 -2.93 -3.34 -5.44
CA LYS A 67 -1.64 -2.86 -4.90
C LYS A 67 -1.79 -2.19 -3.55
N ALA A 68 -0.86 -2.53 -2.66
CA ALA A 68 -0.75 -2.05 -1.30
C ALA A 68 -0.39 -0.56 -1.23
N TRP A 69 -0.71 0.08 -0.10
CA TRP A 69 -0.25 1.42 0.23
C TRP A 69 1.00 1.34 1.11
N VAL A 70 2.04 2.09 0.77
CA VAL A 70 3.31 2.14 1.50
C VAL A 70 3.83 3.57 1.50
N ASP A 71 4.44 4.00 2.59
CA ASP A 71 5.09 5.31 2.63
C ASP A 71 6.23 5.39 1.60
N PRO A 72 6.28 6.45 0.78
CA PRO A 72 7.28 6.55 -0.28
C PRO A 72 8.70 6.51 0.23
N LYS A 73 8.97 7.23 1.32
CA LYS A 73 10.31 7.36 1.92
C LYS A 73 10.79 6.01 2.44
N LEU A 74 9.91 5.28 3.13
CA LEU A 74 10.17 3.94 3.61
C LEU A 74 10.49 2.98 2.45
N TRP A 75 9.62 2.93 1.43
CA TRP A 75 9.80 2.02 0.31
C TRP A 75 11.09 2.29 -0.47
N ALA A 76 11.41 3.55 -0.77
CA ALA A 76 12.64 3.86 -1.51
C ALA A 76 13.90 3.52 -0.70
N THR A 77 13.86 3.69 0.62
CA THR A 77 14.98 3.32 1.50
C THR A 77 15.20 1.81 1.44
N ILE A 78 14.14 1.02 1.61
CA ILE A 78 14.22 -0.45 1.58
C ILE A 78 14.59 -0.96 0.19
N ARG A 79 14.04 -0.37 -0.88
CA ARG A 79 14.41 -0.73 -2.25
C ARG A 79 15.89 -0.48 -2.53
N LYS A 80 16.44 0.64 -2.05
CA LYS A 80 17.88 0.91 -2.16
C LYS A 80 18.69 -0.12 -1.36
N MET A 81 18.24 -0.47 -0.16
CA MET A 81 18.89 -1.48 0.67
C MET A 81 18.86 -2.88 0.03
N ASN A 82 17.76 -3.25 -0.63
CA ASN A 82 17.65 -4.49 -1.40
C ASN A 82 18.68 -4.53 -2.55
N GLN A 83 18.95 -3.38 -3.19
CA GLN A 83 19.95 -3.29 -4.25
C GLN A 83 21.39 -3.33 -3.71
N THR A 84 21.65 -2.73 -2.55
CA THR A 84 23.00 -2.69 -1.95
C THR A 84 23.31 -3.92 -1.08
N GLY A 85 22.29 -4.68 -0.66
CA GLY A 85 22.42 -5.77 0.31
C GLY A 85 22.52 -5.30 1.77
N ASP A 86 22.31 -4.00 2.04
CA ASP A 86 22.38 -3.44 3.39
C ASP A 86 21.22 -3.95 4.28
N ARG A 87 21.50 -4.38 5.51
CA ARG A 87 20.48 -4.84 6.49
C ARG A 87 20.38 -3.96 7.72
N LYS A 88 20.41 -2.65 7.51
CA LYS A 88 20.32 -1.65 8.59
C LYS A 88 18.89 -1.57 9.14
N VAL A 89 18.76 -1.21 10.42
CA VAL A 89 17.44 -0.97 11.02
C VAL A 89 16.85 0.33 10.47
N VAL A 90 15.68 0.23 9.83
CA VAL A 90 14.99 1.41 9.25
C VAL A 90 13.93 1.90 10.22
N LYS A 91 14.02 3.17 10.64
CA LYS A 91 13.01 3.80 11.50
C LYS A 91 11.87 4.36 10.66
N THR A 92 10.63 4.12 11.08
CA THR A 92 9.45 4.67 10.41
C THR A 92 8.37 5.13 11.39
N TYR A 93 7.72 6.25 11.03
CA TYR A 93 6.50 6.72 11.68
C TYR A 93 5.25 6.24 10.92
N SER A 94 5.39 5.75 9.68
CA SER A 94 4.27 5.28 8.87
C SER A 94 3.81 3.91 9.35
N ARG A 95 2.83 3.93 10.27
CA ARG A 95 2.15 2.74 10.80
C ARG A 95 1.09 2.20 9.85
N ASP A 96 0.64 3.02 8.91
CA ASP A 96 -0.38 2.72 7.90
C ASP A 96 0.15 1.95 6.68
N SER A 97 1.47 1.92 6.52
CA SER A 97 2.17 1.17 5.47
C SER A 97 1.87 -0.32 5.60
N GLN A 98 1.49 -0.94 4.48
CA GLN A 98 1.33 -2.39 4.37
C GLN A 98 2.69 -3.05 4.12
N VAL A 99 2.88 -4.22 4.69
CA VAL A 99 4.08 -5.04 4.47
C VAL A 99 4.00 -5.65 3.09
N ILE A 100 4.96 -5.31 2.24
CA ILE A 100 5.14 -5.90 0.91
C ILE A 100 6.30 -6.91 0.96
N SER A 101 6.34 -7.85 0.03
CA SER A 101 7.43 -8.82 -0.13
C SER A 101 8.83 -8.19 -0.10
N ASP A 102 9.00 -6.97 -0.62
CA ASP A 102 10.26 -6.22 -0.58
C ASP A 102 10.79 -5.96 0.85
N PHE A 103 9.92 -5.98 1.86
CA PHE A 103 10.27 -5.69 3.26
C PHE A 103 10.74 -6.93 4.00
N VAL A 104 10.53 -8.11 3.44
CA VAL A 104 10.93 -9.39 4.05
C VAL A 104 12.45 -9.37 4.29
N ASN A 105 12.88 -9.96 5.41
CA ASN A 105 14.27 -9.98 5.88
C ASN A 105 14.86 -8.62 6.31
N HIS A 106 14.04 -7.56 6.43
CA HIS A 106 14.45 -6.27 6.97
C HIS A 106 13.96 -6.09 8.39
N THR A 107 14.72 -5.36 9.21
CA THR A 107 14.27 -4.91 10.52
C THR A 107 13.76 -3.48 10.42
N ILE A 108 12.45 -3.30 10.63
CA ILE A 108 11.80 -2.00 10.60
C ILE A 108 11.45 -1.61 12.03
N ALA A 109 12.01 -0.50 12.51
CA ALA A 109 11.66 0.08 13.79
C ALA A 109 10.42 0.96 13.61
N VAL A 110 9.26 0.47 14.06
CA VAL A 110 7.97 1.16 13.92
C VAL A 110 7.70 1.99 15.17
N HIS A 111 7.38 3.26 15.00
CA HIS A 111 7.05 4.14 16.11
C HIS A 111 5.69 3.77 16.73
N ASN A 112 5.65 3.51 18.04
CA ASN A 112 4.41 3.18 18.76
C ASN A 112 3.76 4.37 19.51
N GLY A 113 4.33 5.57 19.37
CA GLY A 113 3.89 6.78 20.09
C GLY A 113 4.83 7.19 21.23
N LYS A 114 5.74 6.30 21.65
CA LYS A 114 6.72 6.56 22.71
C LYS A 114 8.13 6.22 22.25
N THR A 115 8.28 5.04 21.65
CA THR A 115 9.55 4.48 21.22
C THR A 115 9.41 3.80 19.86
N PHE A 116 10.54 3.51 19.23
CA PHE A 116 10.59 2.69 18.04
C PHE A 116 10.72 1.22 18.44
N VAL A 117 9.76 0.40 18.06
CA VAL A 117 9.76 -1.04 18.29
C VAL A 117 10.41 -1.71 17.07
N PRO A 118 11.62 -2.29 17.20
CA PRO A 118 12.26 -3.00 16.10
C PRO A 118 11.52 -4.31 15.80
N ILE A 119 11.02 -4.45 14.58
CA ILE A 119 10.30 -5.64 14.11
C ILE A 119 11.09 -6.22 12.95
N TYR A 120 11.53 -7.47 13.11
CA TYR A 120 12.10 -8.24 12.00
C TYR A 120 10.95 -8.82 11.16
N ILE A 121 10.92 -8.47 9.87
CA ILE A 121 9.81 -8.81 8.99
C ILE A 121 9.99 -10.21 8.42
N THR A 122 9.08 -11.11 8.78
CA THR A 122 8.97 -12.47 8.23
C THR A 122 7.97 -12.52 7.05
N PRO A 123 8.03 -13.54 6.18
CA PRO A 123 7.10 -13.69 5.06
C PRO A 123 5.63 -13.76 5.48
N GLU A 124 5.34 -14.31 6.64
CA GLU A 124 3.98 -14.44 7.20
C GLU A 124 3.34 -13.08 7.53
N MET A 125 4.13 -12.02 7.65
CA MET A 125 3.64 -10.67 7.94
C MET A 125 3.18 -9.91 6.69
N VAL A 126 3.45 -10.43 5.48
CA VAL A 126 3.11 -9.76 4.21
C VAL A 126 1.59 -9.60 4.07
N GLY A 127 1.15 -8.39 3.69
CA GLY A 127 -0.27 -8.03 3.56
C GLY A 127 -0.86 -7.32 4.78
N HIS A 128 -0.25 -7.45 5.96
CA HIS A 128 -0.64 -6.73 7.17
C HIS A 128 -0.07 -5.31 7.22
N LYS A 129 -0.60 -4.44 8.09
CA LYS A 129 -0.02 -3.10 8.32
C LYS A 129 1.10 -3.15 9.36
N LEU A 130 2.14 -2.34 9.17
CA LEU A 130 3.26 -2.21 10.12
C LEU A 130 2.80 -1.83 11.54
N GLY A 131 1.74 -1.02 11.63
CA GLY A 131 1.17 -0.58 12.90
C GLY A 131 0.51 -1.67 13.74
N GLU A 132 0.16 -2.82 13.14
CA GLU A 132 -0.43 -3.98 13.84
C GLU A 132 0.61 -4.66 14.74
N PHE A 133 1.86 -4.70 14.28
CA PHE A 133 2.98 -5.33 14.99
C PHE A 133 3.61 -4.42 16.07
N ALA A 134 3.20 -3.14 16.16
CA ALA A 134 3.70 -2.17 17.12
C ALA A 134 2.57 -1.64 18.02
N PRO A 135 2.27 -2.30 19.16
CA PRO A 135 1.19 -1.89 20.05
C PRO A 135 1.48 -0.53 20.69
N THR A 136 0.48 0.35 20.68
CA THR A 136 0.60 1.73 21.20
C THR A 136 0.34 1.83 22.70
N ARG A 137 -0.36 0.86 23.26
CA ARG A 137 -0.75 0.81 24.67
C ARG A 137 -0.24 -0.49 25.29
N THR A 138 0.27 -0.39 26.51
CA THR A 138 0.51 -1.56 27.35
C THR A 138 -0.83 -2.02 27.89
N PHE A 139 -1.20 -3.28 27.64
CA PHE A 139 -2.38 -3.85 28.27
C PHE A 139 -2.13 -4.00 29.77
N ARG A 140 -2.91 -3.28 30.58
CA ARG A 140 -2.97 -3.47 32.03
C ARG A 140 -4.23 -4.29 32.27
N SER A 141 -4.07 -5.57 32.62
CA SER A 141 -5.21 -6.41 33.00
C SER A 141 -6.02 -5.70 34.07
N HIS A 142 -7.35 -5.79 33.99
CA HIS A 142 -8.19 -5.31 35.07
C HIS A 142 -7.87 -6.17 36.31
N PRO A 143 -7.61 -5.57 37.48
CA PRO A 143 -7.41 -6.36 38.69
C PRO A 143 -8.70 -7.14 38.98
N GLU A 144 -8.67 -8.47 38.78
CA GLU A 144 -9.75 -9.31 39.26
C GLU A 144 -9.80 -9.20 40.79
N LYS A 145 -10.99 -8.92 41.33
CA LYS A 145 -11.17 -8.77 42.78
C LYS A 145 -10.83 -10.04 43.59
N SER A 146 -10.63 -11.19 42.94
CA SER A 146 -10.51 -12.49 43.62
C SER A 146 -9.26 -13.31 43.28
N ALA A 147 -8.39 -12.91 42.35
CA ALA A 147 -7.22 -13.72 42.01
C ALA A 147 -5.95 -13.27 42.78
N LYS A 148 -5.93 -13.48 44.11
CA LYS A 148 -4.67 -13.56 44.88
C LYS A 148 -3.94 -14.84 44.46
N VAL A 149 -3.14 -14.80 43.39
CA VAL A 149 -2.34 -15.97 42.98
C VAL A 149 -0.86 -15.68 43.12
N VAL A 150 -0.34 -16.15 44.26
CA VAL A 150 1.01 -16.66 44.56
C VAL A 150 2.13 -16.17 43.65
N LYS A 151 2.95 -15.24 44.16
CA LYS A 151 4.31 -14.98 43.66
C LYS A 151 5.07 -16.31 43.63
N LYS A 152 5.26 -16.91 42.46
CA LYS A 152 6.24 -17.98 42.29
C LYS A 152 7.64 -17.36 42.41
N LYS A 153 8.41 -17.93 43.33
CA LYS A 153 9.84 -17.72 43.55
C LYS A 153 10.63 -17.84 42.25
#